data_AF-A0A0A1H250-F1
#
_entry.id   AF-A0A0A1H250-F1
#
_cell.length_a   1.000
_cell.length_b   1.000
_cell.length_c   1.000
_cell.angle_alpha   90.00
_cell.angle_beta   90.00
_cell.angle_gamma   90.00
#
_symmetry.space_group_name_H-M   'P 1'
#
loop_
_entity.id
_entity.type
_entity.pdbx_description
1 polymer ?
#
loop_
_entity_poly.entity_id
_entity_poly.type
_entity_poly.pdbx_seq_one_letter_code
_entity_poly.pdbx_strand_id
1 'polypeptide(L)'
;MGNEIIKYDPELNTIPLRKFTPVEMNLFFSIISRMRDKSNQTIRFTFDQLKELSAYKPTANNRFEDDIQRTYEKMMGLHFGRRSKSGLTREFFVLFTEFKIDGDAEEPYVDVKVYERALPLLNKLESWVRYALAEFRDLKSSYAKTMFRLLKQFRTRYHAAPASIAKLLVIAS
;
A
#
# COMPACT_ATOMS: atom_id res chain seq x y z
N MET A 1 -20.77 1.75 -8.04
CA MET A 1 -19.62 1.26 -7.23
C MET A 1 -19.16 2.42 -6.38
N GLY A 2 -19.23 2.29 -5.05
CA GLY A 2 -18.87 3.38 -4.13
C GLY A 2 -17.41 3.79 -4.32
N ASN A 3 -17.11 5.08 -4.18
CA ASN A 3 -15.74 5.60 -4.28
C ASN A 3 -14.85 4.93 -3.23
N GLU A 4 -14.16 3.85 -3.59
CA GLU A 4 -13.18 3.20 -2.72
C GLU A 4 -12.00 4.17 -2.53
N ILE A 5 -11.66 4.44 -1.27
CA ILE A 5 -10.65 5.43 -0.89
C ILE A 5 -9.48 4.70 -0.24
N ILE A 6 -8.30 4.94 -0.78
CA ILE A 6 -7.05 4.62 -0.10
C ILE A 6 -6.76 5.73 0.91
N LYS A 7 -6.51 5.36 2.16
CA LYS A 7 -6.09 6.27 3.23
C LYS A 7 -5.07 5.57 4.13
N TYR A 8 -3.90 6.18 4.32
CA TYR A 8 -2.79 5.62 5.11
C TYR A 8 -1.87 6.72 5.65
N ASP A 9 -1.02 6.39 6.63
CA ASP A 9 -0.01 7.30 7.19
C ASP A 9 1.13 7.58 6.19
N PRO A 10 1.59 8.84 6.00
CA PRO A 10 2.67 9.17 5.09
C PRO A 10 3.95 8.34 5.21
N GLU A 11 4.27 7.76 6.37
CA GLU A 11 5.40 6.84 6.55
C GLU A 11 5.32 5.64 5.59
N LEU A 12 4.13 5.20 5.17
CA LEU A 12 3.93 4.16 4.16
C LEU A 12 4.55 4.51 2.78
N ASN A 13 4.77 5.80 2.48
CA ASN A 13 5.46 6.24 1.27
C ASN A 13 6.97 5.97 1.28
N THR A 14 7.55 5.60 2.42
CA THR A 14 8.98 5.24 2.51
C THR A 14 9.26 3.82 2.00
N ILE A 15 8.23 2.99 1.83
CA ILE A 15 8.37 1.61 1.36
C ILE A 15 8.87 1.59 -0.10
N PRO A 16 9.96 0.86 -0.39
CA PRO A 16 10.48 0.75 -1.75
C PRO A 16 9.63 -0.20 -2.61
N LEU A 17 8.66 0.34 -3.36
CA LEU A 17 7.87 -0.44 -4.32
C LEU A 17 8.51 -0.55 -5.72
N ARG A 18 9.81 -0.26 -5.88
CA ARG A 18 10.52 -0.30 -7.18
C ARG A 18 10.37 -1.64 -7.91
N LYS A 19 10.33 -2.75 -7.16
CA LYS A 19 10.24 -4.12 -7.72
C LYS A 19 8.80 -4.56 -8.02
N PHE A 20 7.82 -3.70 -7.77
CA PHE A 20 6.41 -4.01 -7.97
C PHE A 20 5.96 -3.57 -9.37
N THR A 21 5.25 -4.46 -10.06
CA THR A 21 4.54 -4.13 -11.30
C THR A 21 3.32 -3.25 -11.00
N PRO A 22 2.73 -2.59 -12.00
CA PRO A 22 1.53 -1.79 -11.81
C PRO A 22 0.37 -2.58 -11.19
N VAL A 23 0.23 -3.86 -11.54
CA VAL A 23 -0.82 -4.76 -11.02
C VAL A 23 -0.52 -5.14 -9.57
N GLU A 24 0.73 -5.47 -9.25
CA GLU A 24 1.14 -5.76 -7.87
C GLU A 24 0.96 -4.55 -6.95
N MET A 25 1.24 -3.34 -7.45
CA MET A 25 0.96 -2.10 -6.72
C MET A 25 -0.54 -1.89 -6.51
N ASN A 26 -1.39 -2.19 -7.50
CA ASN A 26 -2.84 -2.14 -7.33
C ASN A 26 -3.27 -3.09 -6.22
N LEU A 27 -2.83 -4.35 -6.27
CA LEU A 27 -3.15 -5.35 -5.27
C LEU A 27 -2.75 -4.89 -3.86
N PHE A 28 -1.51 -4.42 -3.71
CA PHE A 28 -1.02 -3.87 -2.45
C PHE A 28 -1.91 -2.76 -1.92
N PHE A 29 -2.16 -1.71 -2.72
CA PHE A 29 -2.95 -0.58 -2.24
C PHE A 29 -4.43 -0.90 -2.00
N SER A 30 -4.97 -1.88 -2.72
CA SER A 30 -6.30 -2.41 -2.47
C SER A 30 -6.36 -3.18 -1.14
N ILE A 31 -5.39 -4.03 -0.83
CA ILE A 31 -5.27 -4.69 0.48
C ILE A 31 -5.15 -3.63 1.58
N ILE A 32 -4.29 -2.62 1.41
CA ILE A 32 -4.14 -1.51 2.35
C ILE A 32 -5.48 -0.81 2.62
N SER A 33 -6.25 -0.55 1.56
CA SER A 33 -7.58 0.04 1.67
C SER A 33 -8.56 -0.83 2.47
N ARG A 34 -8.46 -2.15 2.37
CA ARG A 34 -9.34 -3.12 3.05
C ARG A 34 -8.93 -3.40 4.49
N MET A 35 -7.64 -3.33 4.80
CA MET A 35 -7.09 -3.50 6.16
C MET A 35 -7.30 -2.27 7.05
N ARG A 36 -7.75 -1.14 6.47
CA ARG A 36 -8.09 0.06 7.21
C ARG A 36 -9.24 -0.21 8.18
N ASP A 37 -9.10 0.32 9.40
CA ASP A 37 -10.08 0.23 10.48
C ASP A 37 -10.41 -1.23 10.89
N LYS A 38 -9.49 -2.17 10.57
CA LYS A 38 -9.58 -3.59 10.94
C LYS A 38 -8.73 -3.98 12.15
N SER A 39 -7.98 -3.03 12.72
CA SER A 39 -7.11 -3.29 13.87
C SER A 39 -6.22 -4.54 13.64
N ASN A 40 -6.05 -5.41 14.63
CA ASN A 40 -5.19 -6.60 14.55
C ASN A 40 -5.93 -7.85 14.03
N GLN A 41 -7.03 -7.68 13.29
CA GLN A 41 -7.78 -8.82 12.75
C GLN A 41 -7.04 -9.47 11.57
N THR A 42 -7.14 -10.79 11.49
CA THR A 42 -6.81 -11.52 10.26
C THR A 42 -7.97 -11.33 9.28
N ILE A 43 -7.66 -10.87 8.07
CA ILE A 43 -8.65 -10.61 7.02
C ILE A 43 -8.47 -11.63 5.90
N ARG A 44 -9.56 -12.30 5.56
CA ARG A 44 -9.63 -13.25 4.46
C ARG A 44 -10.03 -12.57 3.16
N PHE A 45 -9.29 -12.84 2.09
CA PHE A 45 -9.64 -12.45 0.73
C PHE A 45 -9.79 -13.68 -0.14
N THR A 46 -10.90 -13.81 -0.87
CA THR A 46 -11.06 -14.87 -1.86
C THR A 46 -10.22 -14.55 -3.10
N PHE A 47 -9.87 -15.56 -3.90
CA PHE A 47 -9.10 -15.32 -5.12
C PHE A 47 -9.82 -14.36 -6.08
N ASP A 48 -11.13 -14.45 -6.20
CA ASP A 48 -11.90 -13.55 -7.06
C ASP A 48 -11.91 -12.10 -6.54
N GLN A 49 -11.97 -11.90 -5.22
CA GLN A 49 -11.76 -10.57 -4.63
C GLN A 49 -10.38 -10.03 -4.98
N LEU A 50 -9.31 -10.83 -4.89
CA LEU A 50 -7.95 -10.39 -5.22
C LEU A 50 -7.82 -10.04 -6.72
N LYS A 51 -8.49 -10.77 -7.63
CA LYS A 51 -8.55 -10.44 -9.07
C LYS A 51 -9.20 -9.08 -9.28
N GLU A 52 -10.35 -8.85 -8.64
CA GLU A 52 -11.08 -7.58 -8.75
C GLU A 52 -10.26 -6.41 -8.21
N LEU A 53 -9.66 -6.58 -7.03
CA LEU A 53 -8.87 -5.57 -6.31
C LEU A 53 -7.61 -5.16 -7.06
N SER A 54 -6.95 -6.10 -7.75
CA SER A 54 -5.73 -5.83 -8.53
C SER A 54 -6.01 -5.29 -9.93
N ALA A 55 -7.28 -5.30 -10.38
CA ALA A 55 -7.65 -5.14 -11.79
C ALA A 55 -6.96 -6.18 -12.67
N TYR A 56 -6.83 -7.41 -12.19
CA TYR A 56 -6.16 -8.49 -12.90
C TYR A 56 -6.83 -8.73 -14.25
N LYS A 57 -6.00 -8.85 -15.29
CA LYS A 57 -6.45 -9.29 -16.61
C LYS A 57 -5.77 -10.63 -16.89
N PRO A 58 -6.53 -11.71 -17.08
CA PRO A 58 -5.95 -12.99 -17.45
C PRO A 58 -5.07 -12.82 -18.69
N THR A 59 -3.83 -13.29 -18.61
CA THR A 59 -2.97 -13.48 -19.78
C THR A 59 -2.88 -14.97 -20.07
N ALA A 60 -2.66 -15.33 -21.33
CA ALA A 60 -2.71 -16.72 -21.79
C ALA A 60 -1.69 -17.66 -21.12
N ASN A 61 -0.70 -17.14 -20.37
CA ASN A 61 0.47 -17.90 -19.91
C ASN A 61 0.71 -17.93 -18.39
N ASN A 62 -0.06 -17.23 -17.55
CA ASN A 62 0.18 -17.19 -16.09
C ASN A 62 -1.01 -17.71 -15.29
N ARG A 63 -0.73 -18.51 -14.27
CA ARG A 63 -1.70 -18.84 -13.22
C ARG A 63 -1.76 -17.68 -12.24
N PHE A 64 -2.98 -17.20 -11.98
CA PHE A 64 -3.23 -16.10 -11.04
C PHE A 64 -2.63 -16.37 -9.65
N GLU A 65 -2.61 -17.63 -9.22
CA GLU A 65 -1.99 -18.10 -7.98
C GLU A 65 -0.49 -17.81 -7.91
N ASP A 66 0.25 -18.06 -8.99
CA ASP A 66 1.69 -17.79 -9.06
C ASP A 66 1.94 -16.27 -8.97
N ASP A 67 1.11 -15.46 -9.62
CA ASP A 67 1.19 -14.00 -9.57
C ASP A 67 0.89 -13.47 -8.16
N ILE A 68 -0.10 -14.06 -7.49
CA ILE A 68 -0.43 -13.81 -6.08
C ILE A 68 0.77 -14.14 -5.20
N GLN A 69 1.31 -15.36 -5.30
CA GLN A 69 2.44 -15.83 -4.49
C GLN A 69 3.64 -14.89 -4.65
N ARG A 70 4.03 -14.57 -5.90
CA ARG A 70 5.14 -13.64 -6.18
C ARG A 70 4.90 -12.27 -5.58
N THR A 71 3.67 -11.77 -5.64
CA THR A 71 3.31 -10.48 -5.03
C THR A 71 3.49 -10.52 -3.51
N TYR A 72 3.07 -11.61 -2.87
CA TYR A 72 3.22 -11.78 -1.42
C TYR A 72 4.67 -11.93 -0.98
N GLU A 73 5.48 -12.71 -1.70
CA GLU A 73 6.92 -12.80 -1.42
C GLU A 73 7.58 -11.42 -1.46
N LYS A 74 7.21 -10.56 -2.41
CA LYS A 74 7.66 -9.16 -2.45
C LYS A 74 7.16 -8.35 -1.27
N MET A 75 5.90 -8.55 -0.83
CA MET A 75 5.33 -7.86 0.33
C MET A 75 6.02 -8.26 1.64
N MET A 76 6.41 -9.52 1.81
CA MET A 76 7.15 -10.00 2.98
C MET A 76 8.54 -9.35 3.07
N GLY A 77 9.16 -9.05 1.94
CA GLY A 77 10.42 -8.29 1.86
C GLY A 77 10.28 -6.78 2.10
N LEU A 78 9.08 -6.27 2.38
CA LEU A 78 8.89 -4.86 2.71
C LEU A 78 9.18 -4.63 4.19
N HIS A 79 10.19 -3.81 4.45
CA HIS A 79 10.59 -3.42 5.79
C HIS A 79 10.48 -1.90 5.95
N PHE A 80 10.00 -1.46 7.12
CA PHE A 80 10.07 -0.08 7.58
C PHE A 80 11.31 0.10 8.43
N GLY A 81 11.89 1.30 8.37
CA GLY A 81 13.00 1.68 9.23
C GLY A 81 12.64 2.93 10.02
N ARG A 82 12.61 2.83 11.35
CA ARG A 82 12.56 4.01 12.23
C ARG A 82 13.92 4.24 12.85
N ARG A 83 14.27 5.51 13.01
CA ARG A 83 15.53 5.92 13.63
C ARG A 83 15.23 6.91 14.75
N SER A 84 15.92 6.75 15.88
CA SER A 84 15.82 7.74 16.97
C SER A 84 16.39 9.09 16.52
N LYS A 85 16.01 10.16 17.22
CA LYS A 85 16.58 11.50 17.00
C LYS A 85 18.10 11.52 17.15
N SER A 86 18.65 10.73 18.09
CA SER A 86 20.10 10.56 18.28
C SER A 86 20.78 9.75 17.19
N GLY A 87 20.01 9.02 16.38
CA GLY A 87 20.53 8.17 15.32
C GLY A 87 21.11 6.82 15.77
N LEU A 88 21.18 6.57 17.07
CA LEU A 88 21.78 5.38 17.69
C LEU A 88 20.84 4.18 17.71
N THR A 89 19.53 4.42 17.82
CA THR A 89 18.53 3.35 17.78
C THR A 89 17.96 3.25 16.38
N ARG A 90 17.92 2.03 15.86
CA ARG A 90 17.31 1.68 14.57
C ARG A 90 16.32 0.55 14.81
N GLU A 91 15.12 0.71 14.30
CA GLU A 91 14.09 -0.32 14.36
C GLU A 91 13.70 -0.70 12.94
N PHE A 92 13.61 -2.00 12.70
CA PHE A 92 13.09 -2.54 11.45
C PHE A 92 11.91 -3.45 11.72
N PHE A 93 10.84 -3.29 10.95
CA PHE A 93 9.68 -4.17 11.06
C PHE A 93 8.98 -4.34 9.71
N VAL A 94 8.26 -5.44 9.56
CA VAL A 94 7.46 -5.77 8.37
C VAL A 94 6.05 -5.19 8.48
N LEU A 95 5.37 -5.05 7.35
CA LEU A 95 3.98 -4.58 7.32
C LEU A 95 2.98 -5.65 7.76
N PHE A 96 3.22 -6.90 7.36
CA PHE A 96 2.32 -8.02 7.57
C PHE A 96 3.04 -9.14 8.32
N THR A 97 2.32 -9.84 9.21
CA THR A 97 2.84 -10.98 9.97
C THR A 97 2.30 -12.32 9.51
N GLU A 98 1.18 -12.33 8.79
CA GLU A 98 0.57 -13.56 8.31
C GLU A 98 0.12 -13.36 6.87
N PHE A 99 0.49 -14.34 6.04
CA PHE A 99 0.03 -14.56 4.69
C PHE A 99 -0.17 -16.06 4.51
N LYS A 100 -1.41 -16.54 4.61
CA LYS A 100 -1.74 -17.94 4.35
C LYS A 100 -2.52 -18.03 3.04
N ILE A 101 -1.95 -18.66 2.02
CA ILE A 101 -2.66 -19.01 0.79
C ILE A 101 -3.22 -20.42 0.98
N ASP A 102 -4.52 -20.59 0.76
CA ASP A 102 -5.19 -21.89 0.83
C ASP A 102 -5.95 -22.11 -0.47
N GLY A 103 -5.30 -22.83 -1.39
CA GLY A 103 -5.84 -23.17 -2.71
C GLY A 103 -6.66 -24.47 -2.71
N ASP A 104 -6.56 -25.27 -1.66
CA ASP A 104 -7.25 -26.57 -1.54
C ASP A 104 -8.65 -26.45 -0.93
N ALA A 105 -8.97 -25.28 -0.34
CA ALA A 105 -10.31 -24.97 0.14
C ALA A 105 -11.34 -24.95 -0.99
N GLU A 106 -12.60 -25.30 -0.67
CA GLU A 106 -13.73 -25.24 -1.61
C GLU A 106 -13.85 -23.86 -2.28
N GLU A 107 -13.61 -22.79 -1.51
CA GLU A 107 -13.39 -21.43 -2.03
C GLU A 107 -11.95 -20.99 -1.70
N PRO A 108 -11.04 -20.94 -2.69
CA PRO A 108 -9.66 -20.54 -2.48
C PRO A 108 -9.50 -19.13 -1.92
N TYR A 109 -8.62 -18.98 -0.92
CA TYR A 109 -8.48 -17.73 -0.19
C TYR A 109 -7.04 -17.42 0.24
N VAL A 110 -6.87 -16.17 0.68
CA VAL A 110 -5.67 -15.68 1.34
C VAL A 110 -6.02 -14.97 2.63
N ASP A 111 -5.46 -15.43 3.74
CA ASP A 111 -5.55 -14.74 5.03
C ASP A 111 -4.36 -13.78 5.19
N VAL A 112 -4.65 -12.53 5.56
CA VAL A 112 -3.67 -11.45 5.71
C VAL A 112 -3.80 -10.82 7.09
N LYS A 113 -2.68 -10.66 7.80
CA LYS A 113 -2.65 -9.96 9.09
C LYS A 113 -1.58 -8.88 9.13
N VAL A 114 -1.96 -7.66 9.50
CA VAL A 114 -1.02 -6.54 9.67
C VAL A 114 -0.22 -6.75 10.95
N TYR A 115 1.08 -6.47 10.91
CA TYR A 115 1.91 -6.50 12.09
C TYR A 115 1.45 -5.46 13.11
N GLU A 116 1.39 -5.82 14.40
CA GLU A 116 0.87 -4.93 15.45
C GLU A 116 1.56 -3.56 15.48
N ARG A 117 2.88 -3.53 15.32
CA ARG A 117 3.65 -2.26 15.29
C ARG A 117 3.43 -1.44 14.02
N ALA A 118 2.93 -2.06 12.96
CA ALA A 118 2.57 -1.41 11.71
C ALA A 118 1.10 -0.94 11.68
N LEU A 119 0.27 -1.30 12.66
CA LEU A 119 -1.13 -0.86 12.74
C LEU A 119 -1.32 0.66 12.65
N PRO A 120 -0.48 1.51 13.28
CA PRO A 120 -0.60 2.97 13.16
C PRO A 120 -0.42 3.50 11.73
N LEU A 121 0.14 2.70 10.81
CA LEU A 121 0.26 3.09 9.40
C LEU A 121 -1.09 3.06 8.67
N LEU A 122 -2.04 2.27 9.18
CA LEU A 122 -3.33 1.99 8.53
C LEU A 122 -4.55 2.35 9.39
N ASN A 123 -4.38 2.43 10.70
CA ASN A 123 -5.45 2.62 11.69
C ASN A 123 -5.12 3.80 12.61
N LYS A 124 -6.14 4.49 13.12
CA LYS A 124 -5.99 5.63 14.07
C LYS A 124 -4.96 6.67 13.58
N LEU A 125 -5.08 7.03 12.30
CA LEU A 125 -4.14 7.92 11.60
C LEU A 125 -4.19 9.35 12.15
N GLU A 126 -3.08 9.86 12.67
CA GLU A 126 -2.92 11.28 13.04
C GLU A 126 -2.73 12.17 11.79
N SER A 127 -2.01 11.65 10.79
CA SER A 127 -1.83 12.28 9.49
C SER A 127 -2.13 11.28 8.38
N TRP A 128 -2.53 11.75 7.19
CA TRP A 128 -2.91 10.83 6.12
C TRP A 128 -2.61 11.34 4.72
N VAL A 129 -2.26 10.38 3.86
CA VAL A 129 -2.38 10.47 2.41
C VAL A 129 -3.74 9.88 2.04
N ARG A 130 -4.50 10.54 1.16
CA ARG A 130 -5.78 10.00 0.65
C ARG A 130 -5.96 10.23 -0.85
N TYR A 131 -6.56 9.26 -1.53
CA TYR A 131 -6.97 9.35 -2.94
C TYR A 131 -7.95 8.24 -3.29
N ALA A 132 -8.68 8.40 -4.40
CA ALA A 132 -9.56 7.36 -4.90
C ALA A 132 -8.75 6.17 -5.44
N LEU A 133 -9.14 4.95 -5.10
CA LEU A 133 -8.51 3.73 -5.60
C LEU A 133 -8.62 3.63 -7.13
N ALA A 134 -9.75 4.06 -7.69
CA ALA A 134 -9.96 4.09 -9.14
C ALA A 134 -8.89 4.95 -9.85
N GLU A 135 -8.67 6.20 -9.39
CA GLU A 135 -7.61 7.08 -9.94
C GLU A 135 -6.24 6.40 -9.92
N PHE A 136 -5.93 5.70 -8.83
CA PHE A 136 -4.65 5.00 -8.70
C PHE A 136 -4.55 3.83 -9.67
N ARG A 137 -5.61 3.02 -9.80
CA ARG A 137 -5.68 1.83 -10.67
C ARG A 137 -5.55 2.19 -12.15
N ASP A 138 -6.06 3.34 -12.56
CA ASP A 138 -6.04 3.77 -13.97
C ASP A 138 -4.62 4.03 -14.50
N LEU A 139 -3.70 4.45 -13.62
CA LEU A 139 -2.29 4.64 -13.97
C LEU A 139 -1.66 3.31 -14.44
N LYS A 140 -0.97 3.32 -15.59
CA LYS A 140 -0.38 2.09 -16.18
C LYS A 140 1.10 1.87 -15.88
N SER A 141 1.79 2.86 -15.32
CA SER A 141 3.22 2.80 -15.02
C SER A 141 3.48 2.77 -13.51
N SER A 142 4.40 1.90 -13.05
CA SER A 142 4.84 1.88 -11.65
C SER A 142 5.49 3.20 -11.24
N TYR A 143 6.18 3.88 -12.16
CA TYR A 143 6.75 5.21 -11.91
C TYR A 143 5.65 6.25 -11.71
N ALA A 144 4.65 6.28 -12.59
CA ALA A 144 3.52 7.19 -12.48
C ALA A 144 2.73 6.97 -11.18
N LYS A 145 2.49 5.70 -10.79
CA LYS A 145 1.87 5.34 -9.51
C LYS A 145 2.68 5.82 -8.30
N THR A 146 4.00 5.64 -8.35
CA THR A 146 4.90 6.10 -7.29
C THR A 146 4.86 7.62 -7.16
N MET A 147 5.01 8.35 -8.28
CA MET A 147 4.93 9.80 -8.31
C MET A 147 3.58 10.30 -7.79
N PHE A 148 2.48 9.70 -8.26
CA PHE A 148 1.12 10.04 -7.83
C PHE A 148 0.96 9.97 -6.31
N ARG A 149 1.41 8.88 -5.67
CA ARG A 149 1.38 8.73 -4.20
C ARG A 149 2.16 9.83 -3.48
N LEU A 150 3.36 10.12 -3.98
CA LEU A 150 4.23 11.14 -3.40
C LEU A 150 3.61 12.54 -3.56
N LEU A 151 2.92 12.83 -4.66
CA LEU A 151 2.21 14.10 -4.83
C LEU A 151 0.98 14.20 -3.91
N LYS A 152 0.19 13.13 -3.78
CA LYS A 152 -1.00 13.11 -2.92
C LYS A 152 -0.67 13.38 -1.46
N GLN A 153 0.54 13.06 -1.00
CA GLN A 153 0.97 13.33 0.39
C GLN A 153 1.09 14.82 0.73
N PHE A 154 1.26 15.68 -0.28
CA PHE A 154 1.34 17.12 -0.07
C PHE A 154 -0.03 17.80 -0.15
N ARG A 155 -1.04 17.16 -0.75
CA ARG A 155 -2.38 17.73 -0.90
C ARG A 155 -3.02 18.08 0.45
N THR A 156 -2.81 17.26 1.48
CA THR A 156 -3.33 17.51 2.84
C THR A 156 -2.52 18.60 3.57
N ARG A 157 -1.22 18.75 3.26
CA ARG A 157 -0.35 19.77 3.86
C ARG A 157 -0.64 21.18 3.38
N TYR A 158 -1.19 21.37 2.18
CA TYR A 158 -1.53 22.70 1.67
C TYR A 158 -2.71 23.39 2.39
N HIS A 159 -3.50 22.68 3.20
CA HIS A 159 -4.51 23.30 4.07
C HIS A 159 -3.96 23.68 5.46
N ALA A 160 -2.71 23.32 5.77
CA ALA A 160 -2.08 23.58 7.07
C ALA A 160 -0.56 23.82 6.95
N ALA A 161 -0.10 24.55 5.94
CA ALA A 161 1.31 24.93 5.82
C ALA A 161 1.48 26.46 5.95
N PRO A 162 2.23 26.95 6.96
CA PRO A 162 2.69 28.33 6.98
C PRO A 162 3.79 28.50 5.92
N ALA A 163 3.59 29.46 5.02
CA ALA A 163 4.52 30.25 4.17
C ALA A 163 5.82 29.65 3.54
N SER A 164 6.32 28.47 3.90
CA SER A 164 7.67 28.02 3.52
C SER A 164 7.75 27.28 2.19
N ILE A 165 6.62 26.80 1.65
CA ILE A 165 6.59 26.11 0.34
C ILE A 165 6.76 27.11 -0.82
N ALA A 166 6.44 28.39 -0.62
CA ALA A 166 6.67 29.44 -1.61
C ALA A 166 8.16 29.66 -1.95
N LYS A 167 9.10 29.23 -1.10
CA LYS A 167 10.55 29.39 -1.36
C LYS A 167 11.14 28.36 -2.32
N LEU A 168 10.47 27.23 -2.58
CA LEU A 168 10.99 26.21 -3.50
C LEU A 168 10.63 26.46 -4.97
N LEU A 169 9.63 27.31 -5.24
CA LEU A 169 9.24 27.70 -6.60
C LEU A 169 9.98 28.94 -7.13
N VAL A 170 10.72 29.66 -6.28
CA VAL A 170 11.49 30.86 -6.68
C VAL A 170 12.95 30.54 -7.06
N ILE A 171 13.40 29.28 -6.89
CA ILE A 171 14.77 28.86 -7.27
C ILE A 171 14.80 28.20 -8.66
N ALA A 172 13.66 28.11 -9.35
CA ALA A 172 13.55 27.60 -10.71
C ALA A 172 12.87 28.61 -11.66
N SER A 173 13.23 29.89 -11.53
CA SER A 173 12.89 30.99 -12.45
C SER A 173 14.15 31.79 -12.74
#